data_AF-A0AAD9BKD5-F1
#
_entry.id   AF-A0AAD9BKD5-F1
#
_cell.length_a   1.000
_cell.length_b   1.000
_cell.length_c   1.000
_cell.angle_alpha   90.00
_cell.angle_beta   90.00
_cell.angle_gamma   90.00
#
_symmetry.space_group_name_H-M   'P 1'
#
loop_
_entity.id
_entity.type
_entity.pdbx_description
1 polymer ?
#
loop_
_entity_poly.entity_id
_entity_poly.type
_entity_poly.pdbx_seq_one_letter_code
_entity_poly.pdbx_strand_id
1 'polypeptide(L)'
;MAAQQRLTMRVIVTEGDIRKMTFTKRPDTLEDLIGWLQDSLQADYSFALQYQDPDFNNELCNLTDISELPDKPTIKIIPMILLVPVTAPTEASSDTSSMADTEILSNSSLDRSLQWPEEFEIPKSSVDVEYRLRQANLLHLRDGTYLKVTKELKHDILEKLAERIYTYDAYPSKQHFEAVLVNEMMKMKPNGSLIKKEMAMTFALRRK
;
A
#
# COMPACT_ATOMS: atom_id res chain seq x y z
N MET A 1 32.85 43.87 -8.67
CA MET A 1 32.58 43.04 -7.49
C MET A 1 31.21 42.42 -7.68
N ALA A 2 31.11 41.12 -7.97
CA ALA A 2 29.82 40.47 -8.15
C ALA A 2 29.17 40.28 -6.77
N ALA A 3 28.01 40.92 -6.55
CA ALA A 3 27.23 40.72 -5.34
C ALA A 3 26.79 39.25 -5.28
N GLN A 4 27.28 38.51 -4.29
CA GLN A 4 26.80 37.16 -4.00
C GLN A 4 25.32 37.27 -3.59
N GLN A 5 24.41 36.97 -4.51
CA GLN A 5 22.98 36.95 -4.24
C GLN A 5 22.68 35.75 -3.34
N ARG A 6 22.46 36.02 -2.05
CA ARG A 6 22.06 35.01 -1.07
C ARG A 6 20.55 34.84 -1.13
N LEU A 7 20.09 33.60 -1.27
CA LEU A 7 18.65 33.28 -1.28
C LEU A 7 18.25 32.75 0.11
N THR A 8 17.36 33.46 0.80
CA THR A 8 16.85 33.01 2.11
C THR A 8 15.45 32.46 1.92
N MET A 9 15.23 31.21 2.31
CA MET A 9 14.00 30.48 2.07
C MET A 9 13.47 29.84 3.35
N ARG A 10 12.15 29.63 3.40
CA ARG A 10 11.48 28.82 4.42
C ARG A 10 11.25 27.44 3.84
N VAL A 11 11.86 26.41 4.40
CA VAL A 11 11.77 25.02 3.92
C VAL A 11 10.89 24.23 4.88
N ILE A 12 9.83 23.63 4.35
CA ILE A 12 8.92 22.74 5.06
C ILE A 12 9.33 21.31 4.71
N VAL A 13 9.98 20.63 5.66
CA VAL A 13 10.40 19.22 5.48
C VAL A 13 9.23 18.30 5.83
N THR A 14 8.55 18.59 6.94
CA THR A 14 7.30 17.95 7.37
C THR A 14 6.38 19.00 8.00
N GLU A 15 5.13 18.66 8.32
CA GLU A 15 4.22 19.60 9.00
C GLU A 15 4.74 20.06 10.37
N GLY A 16 5.56 19.24 11.04
CA GLY A 16 6.21 19.57 12.32
C GLY A 16 7.63 20.13 12.20
N ASP A 17 8.26 20.08 11.02
CA ASP A 17 9.64 20.49 10.81
C ASP A 17 9.75 21.53 9.69
N ILE A 18 9.85 22.79 10.12
CA ILE A 18 9.92 23.96 9.26
C ILE A 18 11.18 24.74 9.60
N ARG A 19 12.07 24.89 8.62
CA ARG A 19 13.40 25.46 8.80
C ARG A 19 13.58 26.71 7.97
N LYS A 20 14.32 27.68 8.52
CA LYS A 20 14.83 28.81 7.74
C LYS A 20 16.21 28.45 7.22
N MET A 21 16.38 28.49 5.90
CA MET A 21 17.61 28.08 5.23
C MET A 21 18.15 29.23 4.37
N THR A 22 19.47 29.36 4.32
CA THR A 22 20.14 30.44 3.56
C THR A 22 21.12 29.82 2.60
N PHE A 23 20.85 30.00 1.31
CA PHE A 23 21.68 29.53 0.22
C PHE A 23 22.66 30.66 -0.19
N THR A 24 23.97 30.40 -0.12
CA THR A 24 25.02 31.43 -0.16
C THR A 24 25.24 32.03 -1.56
N LYS A 25 24.91 31.28 -2.62
CA LYS A 25 24.90 31.68 -4.03
C LYS A 25 23.56 31.22 -4.60
N ARG A 26 22.71 32.09 -5.15
CA ARG A 26 21.43 31.67 -5.77
C ARG A 26 21.66 30.49 -6.74
N PRO A 27 20.82 29.43 -6.71
CA PRO A 27 21.04 28.27 -7.55
C PRO A 27 20.73 28.64 -9.00
N ASP A 28 21.56 28.15 -9.92
CA ASP A 28 21.40 28.42 -11.35
C ASP A 28 20.44 27.39 -11.99
N THR A 29 20.32 26.19 -11.40
CA THR A 29 19.44 25.09 -11.87
C THR A 29 18.69 24.42 -10.71
N LEU A 30 17.51 23.84 -11.01
CA LEU A 30 16.67 23.14 -10.03
C LEU A 30 17.43 22.01 -9.33
N GLU A 31 18.28 21.30 -10.06
CA GLU A 31 19.10 20.21 -9.56
C GLU A 31 20.12 20.69 -8.51
N ASP A 32 20.73 21.87 -8.68
CA ASP A 32 21.65 22.45 -7.69
C ASP A 32 20.93 22.73 -6.36
N LEU A 33 19.68 23.19 -6.44
CA LEU A 33 18.85 23.43 -5.26
C LEU A 33 18.46 22.13 -4.56
N ILE A 34 18.05 21.10 -5.32
CA ILE A 34 17.69 19.78 -4.78
C ILE A 34 18.90 19.14 -4.11
N GLY A 35 20.06 19.12 -4.78
CA GLY A 35 21.29 18.53 -4.24
C GLY A 35 21.74 19.23 -2.96
N TRP A 36 21.68 20.56 -2.93
CA TRP A 36 21.99 21.29 -1.69
C TRP A 36 21.02 21.01 -0.55
N LEU A 37 19.72 20.91 -0.84
CA LEU A 37 18.72 20.56 0.16
C LEU A 37 18.95 19.13 0.68
N GLN A 38 19.34 18.19 -0.18
CA GLN A 38 19.72 16.83 0.23
C GLN A 38 20.91 16.86 1.20
N ASP A 39 21.98 17.57 0.84
CA ASP A 39 23.18 17.71 1.68
C ASP A 39 22.87 18.40 3.02
N SER A 40 22.10 19.49 2.98
CA SER A 40 21.79 20.28 4.17
C SER A 40 20.82 19.58 5.11
N LEU A 41 19.96 18.69 4.60
CA LEU A 41 19.01 17.93 5.40
C LEU A 41 19.53 16.52 5.75
N GLN A 42 20.68 16.11 5.20
CA GLN A 42 21.19 14.74 5.26
C GLN A 42 20.12 13.73 4.79
N ALA A 43 19.36 14.11 3.76
CA ALA A 43 18.31 13.27 3.20
C ALA A 43 18.94 12.26 2.23
N ASP A 44 18.75 10.97 2.49
CA ASP A 44 19.15 9.84 1.65
C ASP A 44 18.07 9.45 0.62
N TYR A 45 17.08 10.32 0.43
CA TYR A 45 15.94 10.10 -0.45
C TYR A 45 15.82 11.19 -1.51
N SER A 46 15.24 10.81 -2.66
CA SER A 46 14.85 11.76 -3.71
C SER A 46 13.58 12.49 -3.30
N PHE A 47 13.42 13.75 -3.71
CA PHE A 47 12.20 14.52 -3.44
C PHE A 47 11.91 15.53 -4.54
N ALA A 48 10.63 15.82 -4.73
CA ALA A 48 10.15 16.95 -5.51
C ALA A 48 9.97 18.17 -4.60
N LEU A 49 10.00 19.36 -5.20
CA LEU A 49 9.83 20.63 -4.50
C LEU A 49 8.51 21.28 -4.93
N GLN A 50 7.80 21.83 -3.95
CA GLN A 50 6.68 22.75 -4.18
C GLN A 50 7.01 24.10 -3.58
N TYR A 51 6.52 25.20 -4.17
CA TYR A 51 6.67 26.54 -3.62
C TYR A 51 5.30 27.21 -3.45
N GLN A 52 5.23 28.19 -2.56
CA GLN A 52 4.05 29.04 -2.46
C GLN A 52 4.08 30.08 -3.57
N ASP A 53 3.11 30.01 -4.47
CA ASP A 53 2.99 30.94 -5.59
C ASP A 53 2.14 32.16 -5.20
N PRO A 54 2.70 33.40 -5.21
CA PRO A 54 1.95 34.61 -4.92
C PRO A 54 0.75 34.85 -5.84
N ASP A 55 0.80 34.36 -7.09
CA ASP A 55 -0.27 34.55 -8.08
C ASP A 55 -1.50 33.67 -7.80
N PHE A 56 -1.33 32.61 -7.00
CA PHE A 56 -2.39 31.68 -6.58
C PHE A 56 -2.71 31.80 -5.08
N ASN A 57 -2.71 33.03 -4.53
CA ASN A 57 -2.99 33.27 -3.10
C ASN A 57 -2.05 32.51 -2.13
N ASN A 58 -0.80 32.25 -2.53
CA ASN A 58 0.19 31.46 -1.78
C ASN A 58 -0.17 29.97 -1.61
N GLU A 59 -0.98 29.42 -2.52
CA GLU A 59 -1.15 27.97 -2.66
C GLU A 59 0.15 27.32 -3.15
N LEU A 60 0.29 26.02 -2.88
CA LEU A 60 1.49 25.25 -3.22
C LEU A 60 1.44 24.79 -4.68
N CYS A 61 2.40 25.23 -5.48
CA CYS A 61 2.61 24.80 -6.86
C CYS A 61 3.91 24.00 -6.98
N ASN A 62 3.98 23.09 -7.96
CA ASN A 62 5.20 22.33 -8.24
C ASN A 62 6.28 23.26 -8.77
N LEU A 63 7.49 23.16 -8.22
CA LEU A 63 8.62 23.96 -8.67
C LEU A 63 9.30 23.28 -9.86
N THR A 64 9.12 23.84 -11.06
CA THR A 64 9.77 23.36 -12.30
C THR A 64 10.99 24.19 -12.68
N ASP A 65 11.00 25.49 -12.37
CA ASP A 65 12.14 26.37 -12.63
C ASP A 65 12.40 27.31 -11.44
N ILE A 66 13.67 27.62 -11.20
CA ILE A 66 14.11 28.49 -10.09
C ILE A 66 13.78 29.95 -10.37
N SER A 67 13.58 30.33 -11.64
CA SER A 67 13.15 31.67 -12.02
C SER A 67 11.79 32.04 -11.45
N GLU A 68 10.94 31.05 -11.17
CA GLU A 68 9.61 31.23 -10.59
C GLU A 68 9.66 31.57 -9.08
N LEU A 69 10.80 31.36 -8.42
CA LEU A 69 10.90 31.60 -6.98
C LEU A 69 10.94 33.11 -6.64
N PRO A 70 10.03 33.58 -5.77
CA PRO A 70 10.08 34.95 -5.26
C PRO A 70 11.31 35.18 -4.38
N ASP A 71 11.58 36.44 -4.00
CA ASP A 71 12.76 36.81 -3.18
C ASP A 71 12.86 36.07 -1.84
N LYS A 72 11.72 35.68 -1.27
CA LYS A 72 11.60 34.95 0.01
C LYS A 72 10.67 33.76 -0.17
N PRO A 73 11.12 32.69 -0.84
CA PRO A 73 10.25 31.58 -1.18
C PRO A 73 9.98 30.71 0.05
N THR A 74 8.75 30.20 0.14
CA THR A 74 8.42 29.05 0.98
C THR A 74 8.44 27.82 0.11
N ILE A 75 9.31 26.86 0.43
CA ILE A 75 9.46 25.60 -0.30
C ILE A 75 8.97 24.47 0.59
N LYS A 76 8.22 23.52 0.03
CA LYS A 76 7.80 22.27 0.67
C LYS A 76 8.46 21.09 -0.05
N ILE A 77 9.02 20.19 0.74
CA ILE A 77 9.64 18.97 0.26
C ILE A 77 8.59 17.87 0.17
N ILE A 78 8.49 17.24 -0.99
CA ILE A 78 7.61 16.10 -1.25
C ILE A 78 8.51 14.89 -1.52
N PRO A 79 8.66 13.96 -0.57
CA PRO A 79 9.47 12.76 -0.76
C PRO A 79 9.04 11.99 -2.01
N MET A 80 10.00 11.65 -2.86
CA MET A 80 9.80 10.84 -4.05
C MET A 80 10.34 9.45 -3.74
N ILE A 81 9.41 8.53 -3.45
CA ILE A 81 9.74 7.15 -3.13
C ILE A 81 10.06 6.44 -4.45
N LEU A 82 11.35 6.31 -4.77
CA LEU A 82 11.81 5.43 -5.83
C LEU A 82 11.90 4.01 -5.27
N LEU A 83 10.91 3.18 -5.58
CA LEU A 83 10.97 1.75 -5.26
C LEU A 83 11.98 1.09 -6.20
N VAL A 84 13.20 0.81 -5.70
CA VAL A 84 14.14 -0.05 -6.41
C VAL A 84 13.66 -1.49 -6.24
N PRO A 85 13.30 -2.20 -7.32
CA PRO A 85 12.95 -3.61 -7.21
C PRO A 85 14.19 -4.38 -6.75
N VAL A 86 14.06 -5.14 -5.67
CA VAL A 86 15.07 -6.09 -5.23
C VAL A 86 15.20 -7.15 -6.32
N THR A 87 16.27 -7.10 -7.10
CA THR A 87 16.58 -8.14 -8.09
C THR A 87 16.90 -9.44 -7.37
N ALA A 88 15.92 -10.33 -7.29
CA ALA A 88 16.18 -11.75 -7.07
C ALA A 88 16.91 -12.30 -8.32
N PRO A 89 17.92 -13.18 -8.16
CA PRO A 89 18.63 -13.76 -9.29
C PRO A 89 17.65 -14.60 -10.15
N THR A 90 17.45 -14.15 -11.39
CA THR A 90 16.54 -14.76 -12.37
C THR A 90 17.31 -15.76 -13.22
N GLU A 91 16.92 -17.04 -13.15
CA GLU A 91 17.21 -17.99 -14.23
C GLU A 91 16.21 -17.83 -15.37
N ALA A 92 16.73 -17.97 -16.58
CA ALA A 92 16.15 -17.57 -17.86
C ALA A 92 14.95 -18.41 -18.32
N SER A 93 14.04 -17.78 -19.06
CA SER A 93 13.50 -18.34 -20.31
C SER A 93 12.84 -17.28 -21.20
N SER A 94 13.09 -17.45 -22.49
CA SER A 94 12.98 -16.51 -23.62
C SER A 94 11.58 -16.16 -24.12
N ASP A 95 11.50 -14.93 -24.66
CA ASP A 95 10.86 -14.44 -25.90
C ASP A 95 9.39 -14.75 -26.21
N THR A 96 8.59 -13.70 -26.46
CA THR A 96 8.19 -13.30 -27.83
C THR A 96 7.35 -12.00 -27.88
N SER A 97 7.69 -11.17 -28.86
CA SER A 97 6.87 -10.26 -29.69
C SER A 97 6.07 -9.09 -29.08
N SER A 98 6.58 -7.91 -29.40
CA SER A 98 5.94 -6.59 -29.53
C SER A 98 4.58 -6.58 -30.25
N MET A 99 3.63 -5.79 -29.73
CA MET A 99 2.71 -4.95 -30.50
C MET A 99 2.38 -3.72 -29.66
N ALA A 100 2.59 -2.54 -30.23
CA ALA A 100 2.15 -1.25 -29.71
C ALA A 100 0.62 -1.15 -29.82
N ASP A 101 -0.05 -0.63 -28.79
CA ASP A 101 -1.19 0.29 -28.93
C ASP A 101 -1.64 0.81 -27.54
N THR A 102 -1.61 2.15 -27.42
CA THR A 102 -2.25 2.99 -26.39
C THR A 102 -2.16 2.54 -24.93
N GLU A 103 -1.14 3.02 -24.21
CA GLU A 103 -1.08 2.91 -22.75
C GLU A 103 -2.17 3.79 -22.12
N ILE A 104 -3.34 3.18 -21.93
CA ILE A 104 -4.34 3.62 -20.97
C ILE A 104 -3.59 3.87 -19.67
N LEU A 105 -3.64 5.11 -19.20
CA LEU A 105 -3.17 5.56 -17.88
C LEU A 105 -3.52 4.48 -16.86
N SER A 106 -2.56 3.59 -16.59
CA SER A 106 -2.62 2.71 -15.45
C SER A 106 -2.30 3.61 -14.28
N ASN A 107 -3.31 4.36 -13.85
CA ASN A 107 -3.45 4.72 -12.46
C ASN A 107 -3.37 3.39 -11.69
N SER A 108 -2.16 2.94 -11.33
CA SER A 108 -2.01 2.01 -10.22
C SER A 108 -2.25 2.83 -8.96
N SER A 109 -3.53 3.07 -8.80
CA SER A 109 -4.19 3.85 -7.78
C SER A 109 -3.78 3.32 -6.41
N LEU A 110 -3.47 4.26 -5.50
CA LEU A 110 -3.38 4.07 -4.05
C LEU A 110 -2.17 3.26 -3.54
N ASP A 111 -1.31 3.98 -2.80
CA ASP A 111 -0.44 3.51 -1.69
C ASP A 111 -1.14 2.66 -0.60
N ARG A 112 -2.33 2.09 -0.88
CA ARG A 112 -3.13 1.34 0.09
C ARG A 112 -3.42 -0.10 -0.29
N SER A 113 -3.06 -0.55 -1.50
CA SER A 113 -3.28 -1.93 -1.94
C SER A 113 -1.96 -2.70 -1.97
N LEU A 114 -1.69 -3.50 -0.94
CA LEU A 114 -0.77 -4.63 -1.09
C LEU A 114 -1.26 -5.52 -2.23
N GLN A 115 -0.37 -6.04 -3.08
CA GLN A 115 -0.74 -7.03 -4.10
C GLN A 115 -1.54 -8.16 -3.44
N TRP A 116 -2.62 -8.61 -4.10
CA TRP A 116 -3.46 -9.68 -3.56
C TRP A 116 -2.59 -10.88 -3.20
N PRO A 117 -2.63 -11.35 -1.95
CA PRO A 117 -1.67 -12.32 -1.48
C PRO A 117 -1.97 -13.67 -2.12
N GLU A 118 -0.92 -14.38 -2.53
CA GLU A 118 -1.06 -15.78 -2.96
C GLU A 118 -1.52 -16.64 -1.78
N GLU A 119 -0.99 -16.40 -0.57
CA GLU A 119 -1.44 -17.00 0.68
C GLU A 119 -2.13 -15.97 1.59
N PHE A 120 -3.43 -16.13 1.82
CA PHE A 120 -4.19 -15.27 2.71
C PHE A 120 -4.07 -15.74 4.16
N GLU A 121 -3.59 -14.85 5.04
CA GLU A 121 -3.54 -15.10 6.48
C GLU A 121 -4.85 -14.68 7.15
N ILE A 122 -5.49 -15.63 7.85
CA ILE A 122 -6.70 -15.33 8.62
C ILE A 122 -6.32 -14.47 9.84
N PRO A 123 -6.86 -13.24 9.98
CA PRO A 123 -6.56 -12.36 11.10
C PRO A 123 -7.15 -12.92 12.39
N LYS A 124 -6.52 -12.59 13.53
CA LYS A 124 -7.06 -12.91 14.85
C LYS A 124 -8.27 -12.02 15.15
N SER A 125 -9.33 -12.66 15.63
CA SER A 125 -10.53 -11.98 16.11
C SER A 125 -10.27 -11.34 17.48
N SER A 126 -11.28 -10.69 18.07
CA SER A 126 -11.18 -10.21 19.45
C SER A 126 -10.87 -11.35 20.44
N VAL A 127 -10.27 -11.00 21.58
CA VAL A 127 -9.84 -11.98 22.59
C VAL A 127 -11.01 -12.86 23.07
N ASP A 128 -12.20 -12.29 23.25
CA ASP A 128 -13.41 -13.03 23.63
C ASP A 128 -13.83 -14.03 22.55
N VAL A 129 -13.84 -13.58 21.28
CA VAL A 129 -14.21 -14.44 20.15
C VAL A 129 -13.22 -15.58 19.98
N GLU A 130 -11.93 -15.31 20.01
CA GLU A 130 -10.89 -16.34 19.94
C GLU A 130 -11.00 -17.34 21.10
N TYR A 131 -11.28 -16.86 22.31
CA TYR A 131 -11.53 -17.74 23.45
C TYR A 131 -12.74 -18.65 23.22
N ARG A 132 -13.86 -18.09 22.75
CA ARG A 132 -15.08 -18.85 22.47
C ARG A 132 -14.89 -19.87 21.33
N LEU A 133 -14.18 -19.50 20.28
CA LEU A 133 -13.80 -20.40 19.18
C LEU A 133 -12.94 -21.56 19.71
N ARG A 134 -11.96 -21.27 20.57
CA ARG A 134 -11.11 -22.30 21.19
C ARG A 134 -11.91 -23.24 22.09
N GLN A 135 -12.79 -22.72 22.95
CA GLN A 135 -13.65 -23.54 23.81
C GLN A 135 -14.56 -24.44 22.97
N ALA A 136 -15.14 -23.89 21.90
CA ALA A 136 -15.99 -24.66 21.01
C ALA A 136 -15.23 -25.79 20.30
N ASN A 137 -13.99 -25.55 19.85
CA ASN A 137 -13.16 -26.59 19.26
C ASN A 137 -12.90 -27.73 20.25
N LEU A 138 -12.64 -27.43 21.52
CA LEU A 138 -12.46 -28.44 22.56
C LEU A 138 -13.73 -29.27 22.79
N LEU A 139 -14.89 -28.61 22.88
CA LEU A 139 -16.18 -29.29 23.04
C LEU A 139 -16.55 -30.14 21.82
N HIS A 140 -16.20 -29.67 20.62
CA HIS A 140 -16.40 -30.43 19.39
C HIS A 140 -15.51 -31.67 19.34
N LEU A 141 -14.23 -31.55 19.72
CA LEU A 141 -13.33 -32.70 19.80
C LEU A 141 -13.75 -33.71 20.87
N ARG A 142 -14.36 -33.24 21.96
CA ARG A 142 -14.81 -34.09 23.06
C ARG A 142 -16.09 -34.87 22.71
N ASP A 143 -17.13 -34.16 22.24
CA ASP A 143 -18.48 -34.72 22.12
C ASP A 143 -19.15 -34.51 20.74
N GLY A 144 -18.44 -33.90 19.79
CA GLY A 144 -19.01 -33.51 18.49
C GLY A 144 -19.96 -32.30 18.55
N THR A 145 -20.03 -31.61 19.69
CA THR A 145 -20.90 -30.43 19.87
C THR A 145 -20.49 -29.31 18.92
N TYR A 146 -21.46 -28.69 18.24
CA TYR A 146 -21.19 -27.58 17.31
C TYR A 146 -21.32 -26.22 17.99
N LEU A 147 -20.47 -25.26 17.60
CA LEU A 147 -20.59 -23.87 18.03
C LEU A 147 -21.87 -23.24 17.46
N LYS A 148 -22.69 -22.67 18.34
CA LYS A 148 -23.75 -21.75 17.91
C LYS A 148 -23.12 -20.40 17.57
N VAL A 149 -23.03 -20.10 16.27
CA VAL A 149 -22.54 -18.81 15.79
C VAL A 149 -23.60 -17.73 16.06
N THR A 150 -23.31 -16.83 17.01
CA THR A 150 -24.18 -15.69 17.30
C THR A 150 -23.92 -14.54 16.33
N LYS A 151 -24.84 -13.57 16.27
CA LYS A 151 -24.69 -12.42 15.37
C LYS A 151 -23.43 -11.62 15.70
N GLU A 152 -23.10 -11.48 16.98
CA GLU A 152 -21.95 -10.75 17.48
C GLU A 152 -20.64 -11.44 17.09
N LEU A 153 -20.56 -12.77 17.29
CA LEU A 153 -19.42 -13.59 16.85
C LEU A 153 -19.16 -13.42 15.36
N LYS A 154 -20.22 -13.53 14.56
CA LYS A 154 -20.12 -13.37 13.11
C LYS A 154 -19.65 -11.98 12.72
N HIS A 155 -20.15 -10.95 13.38
CA HIS A 155 -19.79 -9.57 13.07
C HIS A 155 -18.31 -9.29 13.33
N ASP A 156 -17.80 -9.65 14.51
CA ASP A 156 -16.39 -9.43 14.90
C ASP A 156 -15.42 -10.12 13.94
N ILE A 157 -15.71 -11.38 13.59
CA ILE A 157 -14.91 -12.16 12.62
C ILE A 157 -14.91 -11.48 11.25
N LEU A 158 -16.09 -11.08 10.76
CA LEU A 158 -16.22 -10.46 9.44
C LEU A 158 -15.59 -9.07 9.39
N GLU A 159 -15.66 -8.30 10.48
CA GLU A 159 -15.02 -7.00 10.59
C GLU A 159 -13.50 -7.14 10.51
N LYS A 160 -12.91 -8.08 11.26
CA LYS A 160 -11.47 -8.33 11.23
C LYS A 160 -10.99 -8.84 9.87
N LEU A 161 -11.78 -9.69 9.21
CA LEU A 161 -11.52 -10.12 7.85
C LEU A 161 -11.61 -8.96 6.85
N ALA A 162 -12.64 -8.12 6.96
CA ALA A 162 -12.81 -6.96 6.08
C ALA A 162 -11.66 -5.96 6.25
N GLU A 163 -11.25 -5.67 7.49
CA GLU A 163 -10.08 -4.85 7.80
C GLU A 163 -8.83 -5.41 7.12
N ARG A 164 -8.60 -6.72 7.20
CA ARG A 164 -7.45 -7.37 6.56
C ARG A 164 -7.53 -7.31 5.05
N ILE A 165 -8.69 -7.57 4.44
CA ILE A 165 -8.87 -7.51 2.98
C ILE A 165 -8.69 -6.08 2.47
N TYR A 166 -9.15 -5.09 3.22
CA TYR A 166 -9.01 -3.67 2.87
C TYR A 166 -7.55 -3.21 2.79
N THR A 167 -6.63 -3.89 3.49
CA THR A 167 -5.17 -3.64 3.34
C THR A 167 -4.61 -4.07 1.98
N TYR A 168 -5.33 -4.92 1.24
CA TYR A 168 -4.93 -5.42 -0.07
C TYR A 168 -5.71 -4.76 -1.20
N ASP A 169 -7.03 -4.63 -1.05
CA ASP A 169 -7.85 -3.95 -2.04
C ASP A 169 -9.05 -3.30 -1.35
N ALA A 170 -9.28 -2.02 -1.63
CA ALA A 170 -10.43 -1.29 -1.11
C ALA A 170 -11.74 -1.78 -1.74
N TYR A 171 -11.68 -2.38 -2.94
CA TYR A 171 -12.83 -2.87 -3.69
C TYR A 171 -12.56 -4.28 -4.26
N PRO A 172 -12.40 -5.29 -3.39
CA PRO A 172 -12.05 -6.64 -3.80
C PRO A 172 -13.14 -7.22 -4.72
N SER A 173 -12.73 -7.68 -5.90
CA SER A 173 -13.64 -8.34 -6.84
C SER A 173 -14.03 -9.77 -6.39
N LYS A 174 -15.14 -10.31 -6.91
CA LYS A 174 -15.61 -11.67 -6.58
C LYS A 174 -14.53 -12.75 -6.80
N GLN A 175 -13.70 -12.59 -7.83
CA GLN A 175 -12.64 -13.55 -8.18
C GLN A 175 -11.57 -13.64 -7.09
N HIS A 176 -11.26 -12.53 -6.42
CA HIS A 176 -10.31 -12.48 -5.33
C HIS A 176 -10.79 -13.30 -4.12
N PHE A 177 -12.08 -13.20 -3.78
CA PHE A 177 -12.67 -14.02 -2.71
C PHE A 177 -12.67 -15.52 -3.05
N GLU A 178 -12.98 -15.87 -4.30
CA GLU A 178 -12.96 -17.26 -4.77
C GLU A 178 -11.54 -17.84 -4.73
N ALA A 179 -10.52 -17.06 -5.12
CA ALA A 179 -9.13 -17.48 -5.06
C ALA A 179 -8.66 -17.76 -3.62
N VAL A 180 -9.00 -16.89 -2.66
CA VAL A 180 -8.68 -17.10 -1.23
C VAL A 180 -9.35 -18.37 -0.69
N LEU A 181 -10.63 -18.58 -1.03
CA LEU A 181 -11.37 -19.78 -0.63
C LEU A 181 -10.75 -21.05 -1.20
N VAL A 182 -10.43 -21.06 -2.49
CA VAL A 182 -9.80 -22.22 -3.14
C VAL A 182 -8.43 -22.49 -2.53
N ASN A 183 -7.61 -21.46 -2.30
CA ASN A 183 -6.29 -21.64 -1.72
C ASN A 183 -6.36 -22.17 -0.28
N GLU A 184 -7.27 -21.64 0.55
CA GLU A 184 -7.55 -22.19 1.89
C GLU A 184 -7.98 -23.66 1.85
N MET A 185 -8.86 -24.02 0.90
CA MET A 185 -9.30 -25.40 0.71
C MET A 185 -8.19 -26.34 0.23
N MET A 186 -7.11 -25.81 -0.36
CA MET A 186 -5.94 -26.55 -0.82
C MET A 186 -4.85 -26.71 0.24
N LYS A 187 -4.99 -26.10 1.44
CA LYS A 187 -4.00 -26.23 2.53
C LYS A 187 -3.91 -27.66 3.08
N MET A 188 -2.71 -28.05 3.54
CA MET A 188 -2.26 -29.43 3.84
C MET A 188 -3.12 -30.31 4.79
N LYS A 189 -4.14 -29.78 5.47
CA LYS A 189 -5.13 -30.61 6.19
C LYS A 189 -6.56 -30.34 5.70
N PRO A 190 -6.89 -30.79 4.47
CA PRO A 190 -8.25 -30.72 3.96
C PRO A 190 -9.15 -31.72 4.71
N ASN A 191 -10.36 -31.29 5.06
CA ASN A 191 -11.31 -32.13 5.81
C ASN A 191 -11.96 -33.17 4.88
N GLY A 192 -11.28 -34.31 4.73
CA GLY A 192 -11.71 -35.41 3.84
C GLY A 192 -13.07 -36.01 4.18
N SER A 193 -13.55 -35.88 5.42
CA SER A 193 -14.89 -36.33 5.82
C SER A 193 -15.99 -35.44 5.25
N LEU A 194 -15.78 -34.11 5.30
CA LEU A 194 -16.69 -33.15 4.67
C LEU A 194 -16.68 -33.28 3.14
N ILE A 195 -15.50 -33.42 2.54
CA ILE A 195 -15.35 -33.55 1.09
C ILE A 195 -16.09 -34.79 0.58
N LYS A 196 -15.96 -35.93 1.26
CA LYS A 196 -16.69 -37.15 0.88
C LYS A 196 -18.20 -37.02 1.07
N LYS A 197 -18.65 -36.34 2.13
CA LYS A 197 -20.07 -36.13 2.40
C LYS A 197 -20.74 -35.25 1.33
N GLU A 198 -20.07 -34.17 0.93
CA GLU A 198 -20.58 -33.26 -0.10
C GLU A 198 -20.50 -33.88 -1.51
N MET A 199 -19.42 -34.60 -1.84
CA MET A 199 -19.34 -35.37 -3.09
C MET A 199 -20.46 -36.42 -3.17
N ALA A 200 -20.75 -37.15 -2.09
CA ALA A 200 -21.83 -38.13 -2.06
C ALA A 200 -23.21 -37.49 -2.28
N MET A 201 -23.48 -36.31 -1.71
CA MET A 201 -24.71 -35.56 -1.95
C MET A 201 -24.82 -35.08 -3.41
N THR A 202 -23.72 -34.56 -3.96
CA THR A 202 -23.70 -33.98 -5.32
C THR A 202 -23.86 -35.04 -6.40
N PHE A 203 -23.26 -36.23 -6.22
CA PHE A 203 -23.42 -37.36 -7.16
C PHE A 203 -24.78 -38.05 -7.01
N ALA A 204 -25.35 -38.12 -5.81
CA ALA A 204 -26.69 -38.70 -5.60
C ALA A 204 -27.80 -37.88 -6.28
N LEU A 205 -27.63 -36.57 -6.39
CA LEU A 205 -28.57 -35.66 -7.06
C LEU A 205 -28.47 -35.69 -8.60
N ARG A 206 -27.48 -36.38 -9.18
CA ARG A 206 -27.28 -36.48 -10.63
C ARG A 206 -27.71 -37.83 -11.23
N ARG A 207 -28.20 -38.76 -10.40
CA ARG A 207 -28.69 -40.10 -10.82
C ARG A 207 -30.18 -40.34 -10.52
N LYS A 208 -30.97 -39.30 -10.29
CA LYS A 208 -32.43 -39.38 -10.26
C LYS A 208 -33.03 -38.22 -11.04
#